data_AF-A0A653XL78-F1
#
_entry.id   AF-A0A653XL78-F1
#
_cell.length_a   1.000
_cell.length_b   1.000
_cell.length_c   1.000
_cell.angle_alpha   90.00
_cell.angle_beta   90.00
_cell.angle_gamma   90.00
#
_symmetry.space_group_name_H-M   'P 1'
#
loop_
_entity.id
_entity.type
_entity.pdbx_description
1 polymer ?
#
loop_
_entity_poly.entity_id
_entity_poly.type
_entity_poly.pdbx_seq_one_letter_code
_entity_poly.pdbx_strand_id
1 'polypeptide(L)'
;MTAYRGFASMPSPLLWIMAAFFVIPGLYDVMTGMLEDAMEDVLLNLTQLLAGAFLLYCAVQAYRDRRSELASDRTTMVGYACFGLFCLCFMVKVGATAVRTFA
;
A
#
# COMPACT_ATOMS: atom_id res chain seq x y z
N MET A 1 7.02 -6.11 26.61
CA MET A 1 6.50 -5.59 25.32
C MET A 1 7.61 -5.70 24.30
N THR A 2 7.52 -6.68 23.40
CA THR A 2 8.45 -6.82 22.26
C THR A 2 8.29 -5.60 21.37
N ALA A 3 9.32 -4.77 21.26
CA ALA A 3 9.30 -3.57 20.43
C ALA A 3 9.11 -3.98 18.96
N TYR A 4 7.86 -3.96 18.49
CA TYR A 4 7.49 -4.22 17.11
C TYR A 4 8.00 -3.07 16.23
N ARG A 5 9.23 -3.21 15.73
CA ARG A 5 9.85 -2.25 14.81
C ARG A 5 9.48 -2.54 13.35
N GLY A 6 8.23 -2.90 13.05
CA GLY A 6 7.82 -3.44 11.74
C GLY A 6 8.39 -2.65 10.55
N PHE A 7 7.94 -1.40 10.38
CA PHE A 7 8.45 -0.51 9.32
C PHE A 7 9.78 0.19 9.66
N ALA A 8 10.07 0.38 10.96
CA ALA A 8 11.30 1.03 11.40
C ALA A 8 12.57 0.15 11.25
N SER A 9 12.39 -1.17 11.11
CA SER A 9 13.46 -2.14 10.89
C SER A 9 13.77 -2.36 9.40
N MET A 10 12.90 -1.90 8.50
CA MET A 10 13.14 -2.03 7.05
C MET A 10 14.26 -1.08 6.61
N PRO A 11 15.21 -1.55 5.79
CA PRO A 11 16.26 -0.70 5.25
C PRO A 11 15.65 0.34 4.30
N SER A 12 16.11 1.58 4.36
CA SER A 12 15.52 2.69 3.59
C SER A 12 15.41 2.44 2.08
N PRO A 13 16.36 1.77 1.38
CA PRO A 13 16.22 1.51 -0.05
C PRO A 13 15.01 0.62 -0.36
N LEU A 14 14.70 -0.33 0.52
CA LEU A 14 13.60 -1.27 0.33
C LEU A 14 12.24 -0.57 0.49
N LEU A 15 12.13 0.40 1.40
CA LEU A 15 10.92 1.23 1.53
C LEU A 15 10.67 2.07 0.27
N TRP A 16 11.72 2.66 -0.31
CA TRP A 16 11.62 3.43 -1.56
C TRP A 16 11.20 2.55 -2.74
N ILE A 17 11.80 1.36 -2.88
CA ILE A 17 11.44 0.40 -3.93
C ILE A 17 9.98 -0.02 -3.79
N MET A 18 9.54 -0.42 -2.58
CA MET A 18 8.16 -0.82 -2.34
C MET A 18 7.19 0.34 -2.58
N ALA A 19 7.51 1.56 -2.14
CA ALA A 19 6.71 2.74 -2.42
C ALA A 19 6.55 2.96 -3.93
N ALA A 20 7.64 2.88 -4.70
CA ALA A 20 7.61 3.02 -6.15
C ALA A 20 6.73 1.95 -6.83
N PHE A 21 6.83 0.69 -6.39
CA PHE A 21 6.00 -0.41 -6.91
C PHE A 21 4.51 -0.21 -6.69
N PHE A 22 4.10 0.44 -5.60
CA PHE A 22 2.67 0.69 -5.32
C PHE A 22 2.18 1.98 -5.97
N VAL A 23 2.99 3.04 -5.93
CA VAL A 23 2.63 4.38 -6.40
C VAL A 23 2.62 4.48 -7.92
N ILE A 24 3.59 3.89 -8.63
CA ILE A 24 3.70 4.01 -10.10
C ILE A 24 2.49 3.37 -10.82
N PRO A 25 2.09 2.12 -10.55
CA PRO A 25 0.96 1.53 -11.24
C PRO A 25 -0.36 2.20 -10.83
N GLY A 26 -0.49 2.58 -9.56
CA GLY A 26 -1.69 3.28 -9.08
C GLY A 26 -1.86 4.65 -9.74
N LEU A 27 -0.77 5.42 -9.91
CA LEU A 27 -0.80 6.69 -10.64
C LEU A 27 -1.06 6.49 -12.14
N TYR A 28 -0.47 5.45 -12.73
CA TYR A 28 -0.70 5.12 -14.14
C TYR A 28 -2.19 4.87 -14.38
N ASP A 29 -2.83 4.03 -13.55
CA ASP A 29 -4.26 3.70 -13.67
C ASP A 29 -5.16 4.91 -13.44
N VAL A 30 -4.85 5.76 -12.45
CA VAL A 30 -5.56 7.04 -12.24
C VAL A 30 -5.49 7.91 -13.49
N MET A 31 -4.33 7.98 -14.15
CA MET A 31 -4.12 8.80 -15.34
C MET A 31 -4.74 8.21 -16.61
N THR A 32 -4.81 6.89 -16.74
CA THR A 32 -5.34 6.22 -17.94
C THR A 32 -6.86 6.05 -17.94
N GLY A 33 -7.53 6.26 -16.81
CA GLY A 33 -8.98 6.47 -16.77
C GLY A 33 -9.75 5.49 -15.91
N MET A 34 -9.71 5.69 -14.58
CA MET A 34 -10.51 4.93 -13.59
C MET A 34 -12.05 5.00 -13.75
N LEU A 35 -12.58 5.78 -14.70
CA LEU A 35 -14.02 6.04 -14.79
C LEU A 35 -14.80 4.97 -15.58
N GLU A 36 -14.13 4.13 -16.38
CA GLU A 36 -14.77 3.05 -17.14
C GLU A 36 -14.57 1.65 -16.52
N ASP A 37 -13.73 1.53 -15.50
CA ASP A 37 -13.41 0.26 -14.87
C ASP A 37 -14.46 -0.21 -13.86
N ALA A 38 -14.49 -1.52 -13.61
CA ALA A 38 -15.36 -2.10 -12.58
C ALA A 38 -15.02 -1.51 -11.19
N MET A 39 -16.03 -1.35 -10.33
CA MET A 39 -15.82 -0.74 -9.00
C MET A 39 -14.75 -1.45 -8.15
N GLU A 40 -14.53 -2.74 -8.36
CA GLU A 40 -13.48 -3.52 -7.72
C GLU A 40 -12.05 -3.07 -8.11
N ASP A 41 -11.85 -2.66 -9.36
CA ASP A 41 -10.58 -2.12 -9.87
C ASP A 41 -10.32 -0.72 -9.32
N VAL A 42 -11.36 0.12 -9.29
CA VAL A 42 -11.31 1.47 -8.72
C VAL A 42 -10.92 1.42 -7.24
N LEU A 43 -11.53 0.50 -6.48
CA LEU A 43 -11.26 0.34 -5.05
C LEU A 43 -9.85 -0.23 -4.79
N LEU A 44 -9.40 -1.17 -5.62
CA LEU A 44 -8.03 -1.70 -5.57
C LEU A 44 -7.01 -0.58 -5.80
N ASN A 45 -7.21 0.24 -6.83
CA ASN A 45 -6.26 1.30 -7.20
C ASN A 45 -6.19 2.39 -6.13
N LEU A 46 -7.33 2.77 -5.54
CA LEU A 46 -7.38 3.70 -4.41
C LEU A 46 -6.62 3.16 -3.19
N THR A 47 -6.83 1.90 -2.84
CA THR A 47 -6.18 1.28 -1.67
C THR A 47 -4.69 1.02 -1.91
N GLN A 48 -4.31 0.72 -3.16
CA GLN A 48 -2.91 0.63 -3.59
C GLN A 48 -2.18 1.97 -3.48
N LEU A 49 -2.82 3.06 -3.92
CA LEU A 49 -2.29 4.41 -3.77
C LEU A 49 -2.15 4.82 -2.30
N LEU A 50 -3.13 4.46 -1.46
CA LEU A 50 -3.08 4.73 -0.02
C LEU A 50 -1.89 4.00 0.64
N ALA A 51 -1.71 2.71 0.33
CA ALA A 51 -0.58 1.92 0.81
C ALA A 51 0.77 2.46 0.29
N GLY A 52 0.82 2.82 -1.00
CA GLY A 52 2.00 3.43 -1.63
C GLY A 52 2.37 4.78 -1.01
N ALA A 53 1.40 5.66 -0.76
CA ALA A 53 1.59 6.94 -0.11
C ALA A 53 2.08 6.78 1.34
N PHE A 54 1.55 5.78 2.07
CA PHE A 54 2.02 5.45 3.40
C PHE A 54 3.48 4.96 3.40
N LEU A 55 3.85 4.07 2.46
CA LEU A 55 5.22 3.63 2.29
C LEU A 55 6.16 4.77 1.91
N LEU A 56 5.71 5.69 1.06
CA LEU A 56 6.46 6.88 0.68
C LEU A 56 6.69 7.80 1.89
N TYR A 57 5.66 7.99 2.73
CA TYR A 57 5.80 8.71 4.00
C TYR A 57 6.83 8.05 4.91
N CYS A 58 6.80 6.72 5.06
CA CYS A 58 7.79 5.97 5.81
C CYS A 58 9.20 6.13 5.21
N ALA A 59 9.35 6.07 3.89
CA ALA A 59 10.62 6.22 3.20
C ALA A 59 11.23 7.63 3.40
N VAL A 60 10.41 8.68 3.30
CA VAL A 60 10.82 10.08 3.54
C VAL A 60 11.23 10.30 5.00
N GLN A 61 10.45 9.76 5.96
CA GLN A 61 10.77 9.91 7.37
C GLN A 61 12.01 9.09 7.77
N ALA A 62 12.23 7.93 7.14
CA ALA A 62 13.47 7.16 7.28
C ALA A 62 14.68 7.85 6.65
N TYR A 63 14.50 8.60 5.56
CA TYR A 63 15.55 9.43 4.93
C TYR A 63 15.92 10.65 5.80
N ARG A 64 14.95 11.19 6.55
CA ARG A 64 15.15 12.31 7.49
C ARG A 64 15.70 11.89 8.87
N ASP A 65 16.14 10.64 9.03
CA ASP A 65 16.57 10.05 10.30
C ASP A 65 15.51 10.08 11.44
N ARG A 66 14.23 10.30 11.11
CA ARG A 66 13.11 10.31 12.08
C ARG A 66 12.51 8.92 12.29
N ARG A 67 13.38 7.90 12.43
CA ARG A 67 12.96 6.50 12.64
C ARG A 67 12.26 6.25 13.99
N SER A 68 12.47 7.12 14.97
CA SER A 68 11.76 7.08 16.26
C SER A 68 10.25 7.33 16.12
N GLU A 69 9.82 8.18 15.19
CA GLU A 69 8.40 8.40 14.88
C GLU A 69 7.78 7.23 14.11
N LEU A 70 8.55 6.55 13.24
CA LEU A 70 8.08 5.30 12.59
C LEU A 70 7.92 4.14 13.57
N ALA A 71 8.70 4.12 14.65
CA ALA A 71 8.65 3.08 15.66
C ALA A 71 7.42 3.17 16.59
N SER A 72 6.56 4.17 16.38
CA SER A 72 5.31 4.29 17.13
C SER A 72 4.30 3.22 16.72
N ASP A 73 3.59 2.66 17.70
CA ASP A 73 2.53 1.67 17.47
C ASP A 73 1.41 2.20 16.56
N ARG A 74 1.13 3.51 16.63
CA ARG A 74 0.10 4.15 15.79
C ARG A 74 0.45 4.07 14.30
N THR A 75 1.68 4.41 13.94
CA THR A 75 2.16 4.36 12.55
C THR A 75 2.13 2.93 12.04
N THR A 76 2.55 1.98 12.86
CA THR A 76 2.50 0.54 12.52
C THR A 76 1.07 0.06 12.29
N MET A 77 0.12 0.46 13.16
CA MET A 77 -1.30 0.09 13.01
C MET A 77 -1.93 0.68 11.74
N VAL A 78 -1.62 1.93 11.40
CA VAL A 78 -2.07 2.56 10.14
C VAL A 78 -1.50 1.83 8.92
N GLY A 79 -0.22 1.45 8.98
CA GLY A 79 0.40 0.65 7.92
C GLY A 79 -0.30 -0.69 7.72
N TYR A 80 -0.57 -1.43 8.80
CA TYR A 80 -1.32 -2.68 8.72
C TYR A 80 -2.75 -2.49 8.21
N ALA A 81 -3.44 -1.43 8.60
CA ALA A 81 -4.77 -1.13 8.09
C ALA A 81 -4.75 -0.88 6.56
N CYS A 82 -3.78 -0.10 6.07
CA CYS A 82 -3.63 0.18 4.64
C CYS A 82 -3.29 -1.09 3.85
N PHE A 83 -2.31 -1.87 4.31
CA PHE A 83 -1.94 -3.13 3.67
C PHE A 83 -3.04 -4.18 3.73
N GLY A 84 -3.73 -4.30 4.87
CA GLY A 84 -4.84 -5.23 5.05
C GLY A 84 -6.01 -4.90 4.13
N LEU A 85 -6.35 -3.61 3.99
CA LEU A 85 -7.39 -3.15 3.08
C LEU A 85 -7.02 -3.42 1.61
N PHE A 86 -5.76 -3.17 1.23
CA PHE A 86 -5.25 -3.51 -0.11
C PHE A 86 -5.35 -5.02 -0.38
N CYS A 87 -4.89 -5.87 0.55
CA CYS A 87 -4.98 -7.32 0.41
C CYS A 87 -6.43 -7.80 0.27
N LEU A 88 -7.36 -7.20 1.02
CA LEU A 88 -8.78 -7.52 0.93
C LEU A 88 -9.36 -7.16 -0.45
N CYS A 89 -9.06 -5.95 -0.95
CA CYS A 89 -9.48 -5.53 -2.29
C CYS A 89 -8.85 -6.41 -3.39
N PHE A 90 -7.58 -6.79 -3.20
CA PHE A 90 -6.88 -7.70 -4.12
C PHE A 90 -7.54 -9.07 -4.18
N MET A 91 -7.90 -9.64 -3.02
CA MET A 91 -8.63 -10.90 -2.96
C MET A 91 -10.01 -10.82 -3.62
N VAL A 92 -10.74 -9.71 -3.44
CA VAL A 92 -12.03 -9.48 -4.10
C VAL A 92 -11.86 -9.44 -5.62
N LYS A 93 -10.88 -8.69 -6.14
CA LYS A 93 -10.60 -8.60 -7.58
C LYS A 93 -10.20 -9.96 -8.17
N VAL A 94 -9.31 -10.69 -7.50
CA VAL A 94 -8.90 -12.04 -7.94
C VAL A 94 -10.10 -12.99 -7.94
N GLY A 95 -10.93 -12.95 -6.90
CA GLY A 95 -12.15 -13.74 -6.80
C GLY A 95 -13.15 -13.42 -7.92
N ALA A 96 -13.42 -12.14 -8.16
CA ALA A 96 -14.31 -11.70 -9.24
C ALA A 96 -13.79 -12.13 -10.62
N THR A 97 -12.49 -12.00 -10.85
CA THR A 97 -11.84 -12.43 -12.10
C THR A 97 -11.94 -13.94 -12.29
N ALA A 98 -11.69 -14.71 -11.22
CA ALA A 98 -11.82 -16.17 -11.24
C ALA A 98 -13.26 -16.58 -11.57
N VAL A 99 -14.26 -15.98 -10.92
CA VAL A 99 -15.67 -16.26 -11.21
C VAL A 99 -16.00 -15.95 -12.68
N ARG A 100 -15.57 -14.82 -13.23
CA ARG A 100 -15.83 -14.48 -14.64
C ARG A 100 -15.17 -15.42 -15.65
N THR A 101 -14.07 -16.06 -15.27
CA THR A 101 -13.30 -16.95 -16.17
C THR A 101 -13.80 -18.40 -16.12
N PHE A 102 -14.33 -18.84 -14.97
CA PHE A 102 -14.70 -20.23 -14.72
C PHE A 102 -16.22 -20.48 -14.56
N ALA A 103 -17.05 -19.43 -14.55
CA ALA A 103 -18.52 -19.54 -14.59
C ALA A 103 -19.05 -19.44 -16.03
#